data_AF-A0A8S0FLB4-F1
#
_entry.id   AF-A0A8S0FLB4-F1
#
_cell.length_a   1.000
_cell.length_b   1.000
_cell.length_c   1.000
_cell.angle_alpha   90.00
_cell.angle_beta   90.00
_cell.angle_gamma   90.00
#
_symmetry.space_group_name_H-M   'P 1'
#
loop_
_entity.id
_entity.type
_entity.pdbx_description
1 polymer ?
#
loop_
_entity_poly.entity_id
_entity_poly.type
_entity_poly.pdbx_seq_one_letter_code
_entity_poly.pdbx_strand_id
1 'polypeptide(L)'
;MTKSDCCLQGDTSAPCCPNCGGSLSYLGEDIAEQLELMRSAFRVIRTVREKHACTQCDAIVQAPAPSRPIERGIAGPGLLARVLTSKYAEHTPLYRQSEIYGRQGVELSRSLLSGWVDACCRQLSPLEEALHGYVLTDGKLHADDTPVPVLLPGNKKTKTGRLWTCVRDDRNAGSTLADRRRCGSLTARTEKASIRRPILRGSVVYCRRMHTPGSTSCTGMAG
;
A
#
# COMPACT_ATOMS: atom_id res chain seq x y z
N MET A 1 -41.97 -25.46 19.03
CA MET A 1 -40.59 -24.96 19.22
C MET A 1 -39.99 -24.77 17.85
N THR A 2 -40.02 -23.52 17.39
CA THR A 2 -39.65 -23.08 16.04
C THR A 2 -38.13 -22.99 15.90
N LYS A 3 -37.64 -23.19 14.66
CA LYS A 3 -36.24 -23.26 14.17
C LYS A 3 -35.27 -22.13 14.57
N SER A 4 -35.67 -21.21 15.45
CA SER A 4 -35.08 -19.87 15.57
C SER A 4 -34.25 -19.63 16.84
N ASP A 5 -34.27 -20.56 17.81
CA ASP A 5 -33.77 -20.26 19.17
C ASP A 5 -32.36 -20.81 19.50
N CYS A 6 -31.63 -21.44 18.56
CA CYS A 6 -30.32 -22.02 18.87
C CYS A 6 -29.11 -21.06 18.74
N CYS A 7 -29.26 -19.90 18.08
CA CYS A 7 -28.09 -19.12 17.64
C CYS A 7 -27.84 -17.78 18.37
N LEU A 8 -28.59 -17.46 19.43
CA LEU A 8 -28.53 -16.12 20.05
C LEU A 8 -28.07 -16.07 21.52
N GLN A 9 -27.36 -17.10 22.00
CA GLN A 9 -26.57 -16.95 23.22
C GLN A 9 -25.14 -17.43 22.98
N GLY A 10 -24.20 -16.49 23.11
CA GLY A 10 -22.82 -16.83 23.40
C GLY A 10 -22.77 -17.70 24.66
N ASP A 11 -21.79 -18.60 24.68
CA ASP A 11 -21.46 -19.55 25.74
C ASP A 11 -21.93 -21.00 25.47
N THR A 12 -21.04 -21.79 24.87
CA THR A 12 -21.01 -23.28 24.93
C THR A 12 -22.26 -24.04 24.47
N SER A 13 -22.96 -23.61 23.42
CA SER A 13 -23.90 -24.47 22.69
C SER A 13 -23.19 -25.20 21.53
N ALA A 14 -23.43 -26.50 21.39
CA ALA A 14 -22.83 -27.30 20.33
C ALA A 14 -23.17 -26.69 18.95
N PRO A 15 -22.19 -26.55 18.04
CA PRO A 15 -22.43 -25.88 16.77
C PRO A 15 -23.46 -26.67 15.95
N CYS A 16 -24.56 -26.01 15.57
CA CYS A 16 -25.64 -26.59 14.78
C CYS A 16 -25.49 -26.25 13.30
N CYS A 17 -25.95 -27.14 12.42
CA CYS A 17 -25.90 -26.90 10.97
C CYS A 17 -26.75 -25.67 10.58
N PRO A 18 -26.21 -24.69 9.84
CA PRO A 18 -26.96 -23.50 9.44
C PRO A 18 -28.10 -23.79 8.44
N ASN A 19 -28.10 -24.96 7.80
CA ASN A 19 -29.09 -25.34 6.79
C ASN A 19 -30.29 -26.11 7.37
N CYS A 20 -30.04 -27.04 8.29
CA CYS A 20 -31.08 -27.93 8.83
C CYS A 20 -31.22 -27.92 10.37
N GLY A 21 -30.29 -27.29 11.10
CA GLY A 21 -30.26 -27.32 12.57
C GLY A 21 -29.75 -28.63 13.17
N GLY A 22 -29.33 -29.60 12.36
CA GLY A 22 -28.81 -30.89 12.79
C GLY A 22 -27.44 -30.79 13.49
N SER A 23 -27.07 -31.87 14.19
CA SER A 23 -25.77 -32.00 14.84
C SER A 23 -24.62 -32.04 13.84
N LEU A 24 -23.49 -31.44 14.21
CA LEU A 24 -22.27 -31.42 13.44
C LEU A 24 -21.27 -32.47 13.96
N SER A 25 -20.71 -33.27 13.07
CA SER A 25 -19.62 -34.20 13.34
C SER A 25 -18.31 -33.66 12.78
N TYR A 26 -17.23 -33.79 13.53
CA TYR A 26 -15.89 -33.41 13.08
C TYR A 26 -15.47 -34.20 11.82
N LEU A 27 -14.99 -33.48 10.81
CA LEU A 27 -14.50 -34.07 9.55
C LEU A 27 -12.98 -33.92 9.41
N GLY A 28 -12.43 -32.79 9.86
CA GLY A 28 -11.01 -32.48 9.73
C GLY A 28 -10.71 -31.02 10.04
N GLU A 29 -9.46 -30.60 9.82
CA GLU A 29 -9.05 -29.22 10.04
C GLU A 29 -8.23 -28.68 8.87
N ASP A 30 -8.41 -27.41 8.53
CA ASP A 30 -7.48 -26.68 7.66
C ASP A 30 -6.61 -25.78 8.51
N ILE A 31 -5.30 -25.96 8.39
CA ILE A 31 -4.30 -25.15 9.08
C ILE A 31 -3.72 -24.14 8.10
N ALA A 32 -3.62 -22.88 8.54
CA ALA A 32 -2.91 -21.86 7.79
C ALA A 32 -2.04 -21.02 8.71
N GLU A 33 -0.77 -20.87 8.36
CA GLU A 33 0.22 -20.13 9.14
C GLU A 33 0.49 -18.76 8.53
N GLN A 34 0.75 -17.78 9.39
CA GLN A 34 1.13 -16.42 9.02
C GLN A 34 2.23 -15.90 9.95
N LEU A 35 3.25 -15.29 9.37
CA LEU A 35 4.32 -14.60 10.08
C LEU A 35 3.89 -13.16 10.36
N GLU A 36 3.81 -12.80 11.64
CA GLU A 36 3.41 -11.47 12.09
C GLU A 36 4.47 -10.85 13.00
N LEU A 37 4.59 -9.52 12.95
CA LEU A 37 5.42 -8.77 13.87
C LEU A 37 4.56 -8.13 14.96
N MET A 38 4.62 -8.67 16.18
CA MET A 38 3.86 -8.18 17.33
C MET A 38 4.81 -7.70 18.41
N ARG A 39 4.69 -6.42 18.82
CA ARG A 39 5.54 -5.82 19.86
C ARG A 39 7.04 -6.05 19.61
N SER A 40 7.47 -5.84 18.36
CA SER A 40 8.85 -6.05 17.89
C SER A 40 9.36 -7.50 17.95
N ALA A 41 8.49 -8.49 18.18
CA ALA A 41 8.82 -9.90 18.12
C ALA A 41 8.09 -10.58 16.96
N PHE A 42 8.82 -11.41 16.22
CA PHE A 42 8.24 -12.26 15.19
C PHE A 42 7.45 -13.40 15.84
N ARG A 43 6.23 -13.62 15.35
CA ARG A 43 5.34 -14.69 15.81
C ARG A 43 4.71 -15.36 14.61
N VAL A 44 4.50 -16.67 14.72
CA VAL A 44 3.71 -17.43 13.76
C VAL A 44 2.29 -17.55 14.33
N ILE A 45 1.33 -16.94 13.64
CA ILE A 45 -0.09 -17.07 13.92
C ILE A 45 -0.61 -18.25 13.12
N ARG A 46 -0.98 -19.33 13.81
CA ARG A 46 -1.60 -20.50 13.23
C ARG A 46 -3.12 -20.38 13.34
N THR A 47 -3.80 -20.23 12.21
CA THR A 47 -5.25 -20.25 12.14
C THR A 47 -5.69 -21.67 11.82
N VAL A 48 -6.41 -22.31 12.76
CA VAL A 48 -7.01 -23.62 12.57
C VAL A 48 -8.50 -23.43 12.27
N ARG A 49 -8.96 -23.97 11.14
CA ARG A 49 -10.36 -23.92 10.73
C ARG A 49 -10.90 -25.33 10.63
N GLU A 50 -11.61 -25.74 11.67
CA GLU A 50 -12.28 -27.04 11.71
C GLU A 50 -13.37 -27.13 10.64
N LYS A 51 -13.40 -28.28 9.98
CA LYS A 51 -14.44 -28.71 9.07
C LYS A 51 -15.36 -29.65 9.81
N HIS A 52 -16.64 -29.37 9.72
CA HIS A 52 -17.69 -30.18 10.30
C HIS A 52 -18.64 -30.64 9.21
N ALA A 53 -19.10 -31.87 9.28
CA ALA A 53 -20.14 -32.40 8.40
C ALA A 53 -21.45 -32.53 9.19
N CYS A 54 -22.58 -32.17 8.58
CA CYS A 54 -23.88 -32.38 9.20
C CYS A 54 -24.34 -33.82 9.01
N THR A 55 -24.76 -34.48 10.08
CA THR A 55 -25.24 -35.88 10.05
C THR A 55 -26.62 -36.06 9.41
N GLN A 56 -27.37 -34.97 9.15
CA GLN A 56 -28.73 -35.04 8.59
C GLN A 56 -28.82 -34.67 7.10
N CYS A 57 -27.91 -33.83 6.60
CA CYS A 57 -27.99 -33.29 5.24
C CYS A 57 -26.66 -33.37 4.48
N ASP A 58 -25.65 -34.02 5.06
CA ASP A 58 -24.29 -34.18 4.51
C ASP A 58 -23.60 -32.87 4.10
N ALA A 59 -24.10 -31.73 4.57
CA ALA A 59 -23.50 -30.43 4.28
C ALA A 59 -22.22 -30.23 5.09
N ILE A 60 -21.15 -29.80 4.42
CA ILE A 60 -19.88 -29.44 5.05
C ILE A 60 -19.93 -27.97 5.47
N VAL A 61 -19.74 -27.73 6.76
CA VAL A 61 -19.71 -26.42 7.40
C VAL A 61 -18.29 -26.13 7.84
N GLN A 62 -17.77 -24.97 7.43
CA GLN A 62 -16.47 -24.47 7.83
C GLN A 62 -16.56 -22.96 8.03
N ALA A 63 -15.85 -22.44 9.04
CA ALA A 63 -15.70 -21.00 9.20
C ALA A 63 -14.98 -20.39 7.97
N PRO A 64 -15.44 -19.22 7.48
CA PRO A 64 -14.80 -18.54 6.37
C PRO A 64 -13.33 -18.23 6.71
N ALA A 65 -12.45 -18.32 5.72
CA ALA A 65 -11.04 -17.98 5.91
C ALA A 65 -10.92 -16.50 6.29
N PRO A 66 -10.05 -16.14 7.27
CA PRO A 66 -9.80 -14.74 7.58
C PRO A 66 -9.21 -14.04 6.36
N SER A 67 -9.65 -12.80 6.12
CA SER A 67 -9.11 -11.97 5.05
C SER A 67 -7.62 -11.71 5.30
N ARG A 68 -6.81 -11.83 4.25
CA ARG A 68 -5.38 -11.53 4.28
C ARG A 68 -5.10 -10.35 3.36
N PRO A 69 -4.14 -9.47 3.70
CA PRO A 69 -3.73 -8.41 2.78
C PRO A 69 -3.27 -9.03 1.46
N ILE A 70 -2.27 -9.92 1.49
CA ILE A 70 -1.80 -10.62 0.29
C ILE A 70 -2.42 -12.02 0.27
N GLU A 71 -3.16 -12.33 -0.80
CA GLU A 71 -3.74 -13.66 -0.99
C GLU A 71 -2.65 -14.74 -0.99
N ARG A 72 -2.88 -15.80 -0.19
CA ARG A 72 -1.95 -16.93 -0.02
C ARG A 72 -0.54 -16.53 0.45
N GLY A 73 -0.34 -15.29 0.87
CA GLY A 73 0.91 -14.80 1.43
C GLY A 73 1.13 -15.33 2.84
N ILE A 74 2.41 -15.48 3.21
CA ILE A 74 2.82 -15.84 4.57
C ILE A 74 2.88 -14.63 5.50
N ALA A 75 2.98 -13.41 4.98
CA ALA A 75 3.09 -12.20 5.81
C ALA A 75 1.73 -11.77 6.36
N GLY A 76 1.70 -11.47 7.66
CA GLY A 76 0.59 -10.77 8.28
C GLY A 76 0.66 -9.24 8.08
N PRO A 77 -0.42 -8.52 8.44
CA PRO A 77 -0.55 -7.09 8.20
C PRO A 77 0.49 -6.25 8.96
N GLY A 78 0.82 -6.59 10.20
CA GLY A 78 1.79 -5.86 11.01
C GLY A 78 3.21 -5.96 10.46
N LEU A 79 3.58 -7.14 9.92
CA LEU A 79 4.86 -7.29 9.23
C LEU A 79 4.92 -6.44 7.95
N LEU A 80 3.87 -6.46 7.13
CA LEU A 80 3.81 -5.66 5.90
C LEU A 80 3.89 -4.16 6.20
N ALA A 81 3.16 -3.69 7.22
CA ALA A 81 3.20 -2.30 7.67
C ALA A 81 4.61 -1.89 8.11
N ARG A 82 5.32 -2.75 8.85
CA ARG A 82 6.71 -2.50 9.26
C ARG A 82 7.63 -2.39 8.05
N VAL A 83 7.56 -3.33 7.11
CA VAL A 83 8.41 -3.34 5.90
C VAL A 83 8.25 -2.05 5.10
N LEU A 84 7.00 -1.60 4.89
CA LEU A 84 6.69 -0.37 4.16
C LEU A 84 7.17 0.87 4.92
N THR A 85 6.85 0.97 6.22
CA THR A 85 7.25 2.12 7.04
C THR A 85 8.77 2.23 7.13
N SER A 86 9.46 1.13 7.38
CA SER A 86 10.93 1.13 7.40
C SER A 86 11.54 1.50 6.06
N LYS A 87 10.93 1.08 4.94
CA LYS A 87 11.44 1.42 3.60
C LYS A 87 11.26 2.89 3.27
N TYR A 88 10.05 3.42 3.49
CA TYR A 88 9.65 4.72 2.95
C TYR A 88 9.76 5.86 3.97
N ALA A 89 9.45 5.61 5.26
CA ALA A 89 9.53 6.63 6.31
C ALA A 89 10.89 6.64 7.03
N GLU A 90 11.50 5.46 7.24
CA GLU A 90 12.79 5.34 7.96
C GLU A 90 13.99 5.17 7.01
N HIS A 91 13.76 5.22 5.70
CA HIS A 91 14.79 5.10 4.67
C HIS A 91 15.71 3.85 4.81
N THR A 92 15.17 2.75 5.34
CA THR A 92 15.89 1.49 5.52
C THR A 92 15.69 0.60 4.28
N PRO A 93 16.71 0.41 3.43
CA PRO A 93 16.59 -0.38 2.21
C PRO A 93 16.33 -1.86 2.51
N LEU A 94 15.70 -2.57 1.56
CA LEU A 94 15.23 -3.95 1.77
C LEU A 94 16.34 -4.94 2.12
N TYR A 95 17.57 -4.74 1.63
CA TYR A 95 18.70 -5.59 2.02
C TYR A 95 19.04 -5.45 3.50
N ARG A 96 19.01 -4.22 4.03
CA ARG A 96 19.28 -3.94 5.44
C ARG A 96 18.15 -4.49 6.33
N GLN A 97 16.90 -4.38 5.87
CA GLN A 97 15.78 -5.00 6.57
C GLN A 97 15.93 -6.53 6.65
N SER A 98 16.28 -7.19 5.54
CA SER A 98 16.56 -8.62 5.48
C SER A 98 17.63 -9.04 6.51
N GLU A 99 18.74 -8.31 6.61
CA GLU A 99 19.77 -8.55 7.62
C GLU A 99 19.28 -8.34 9.06
N ILE A 100 18.48 -7.29 9.31
CA ILE A 100 17.90 -7.02 10.64
C ILE A 100 16.98 -8.17 11.07
N TYR A 101 16.14 -8.67 10.16
CA TYR A 101 15.24 -9.79 10.44
C TYR A 101 16.01 -11.11 10.63
N GLY A 102 17.09 -11.30 9.87
CA GLY A 102 18.00 -12.44 10.06
C GLY A 102 18.62 -12.48 11.45
N ARG A 103 18.98 -11.33 12.03
CA ARG A 103 19.46 -11.24 13.44
C ARG A 103 18.39 -11.60 14.47
N GLN A 104 17.11 -11.53 14.10
CA GLN A 104 15.99 -11.95 14.93
C GLN A 104 15.56 -13.41 14.66
N GLY A 105 16.36 -14.15 13.88
CA GLY A 105 16.10 -15.55 13.55
C GLY A 105 15.11 -15.77 12.40
N VAL A 106 14.76 -14.72 11.64
CA VAL A 106 13.84 -14.82 10.50
C VAL A 106 14.56 -14.50 9.20
N GLU A 107 14.77 -15.52 8.38
CA GLU A 107 15.44 -15.37 7.09
C GLU A 107 14.44 -15.00 6.00
N LEU A 108 14.43 -13.72 5.60
CA LEU A 108 13.59 -13.19 4.52
C LEU A 108 14.46 -12.70 3.38
N SER A 109 14.28 -13.25 2.18
CA SER A 109 15.04 -12.82 1.01
C SER A 109 14.60 -11.43 0.51
N ARG A 110 15.53 -10.71 -0.13
CA ARG A 110 15.25 -9.40 -0.73
C ARG A 110 14.18 -9.45 -1.81
N SER A 111 14.13 -10.55 -2.58
CA SER A 111 13.13 -10.76 -3.62
C SER A 111 11.73 -10.95 -3.03
N LEU A 112 11.62 -11.70 -1.93
CA LEU A 112 10.36 -11.87 -1.20
C LEU A 112 9.84 -10.53 -0.66
N LEU A 113 10.69 -9.77 0.04
CA LEU A 113 10.34 -8.44 0.54
C LEU A 113 9.93 -7.50 -0.60
N SER A 114 10.64 -7.53 -1.73
CA SER A 114 10.28 -6.73 -2.90
C SER A 114 8.92 -7.13 -3.47
N GLY A 115 8.61 -8.43 -3.51
CA GLY A 115 7.31 -8.93 -3.96
C GLY A 115 6.16 -8.49 -3.05
N TRP A 116 6.39 -8.46 -1.73
CA TRP A 116 5.41 -7.94 -0.78
C TRP A 116 5.18 -6.44 -0.94
N VAL A 117 6.24 -5.66 -1.15
CA VAL A 117 6.10 -4.22 -1.42
C VAL A 117 5.28 -3.99 -2.70
N ASP A 118 5.56 -4.73 -3.77
CA ASP A 118 4.80 -4.63 -5.03
C ASP A 118 3.31 -4.98 -4.84
N ALA A 119 3.01 -6.06 -4.11
CA ALA A 119 1.64 -6.43 -3.78
C ALA A 119 0.91 -5.34 -2.97
N CYS A 120 1.57 -4.75 -1.97
CA CYS A 120 0.99 -3.65 -1.20
C CYS A 120 0.77 -2.40 -2.05
N CYS A 121 1.70 -2.05 -2.95
CA CYS A 121 1.53 -0.93 -3.86
C CYS A 121 0.29 -1.11 -4.75
N ARG A 122 0.05 -2.32 -5.28
CA ARG A 122 -1.16 -2.61 -6.07
C ARG A 122 -2.44 -2.43 -5.26
N GLN A 123 -2.44 -2.80 -3.98
CA GLN A 123 -3.59 -2.61 -3.10
C GLN A 123 -3.86 -1.15 -2.75
N LEU A 124 -2.80 -0.34 -2.70
CA LEU A 124 -2.89 1.09 -2.41
C LEU A 124 -3.19 1.94 -3.67
N SER A 125 -3.14 1.36 -4.87
CA SER A 125 -3.42 2.08 -6.14
C SER A 125 -4.73 2.88 -6.13
N PRO A 126 -5.87 2.35 -5.64
CA PRO A 126 -7.11 3.13 -5.62
C PRO A 126 -7.02 4.36 -4.71
N LEU A 127 -6.27 4.28 -3.62
CA LEU A 127 -6.03 5.41 -2.71
C LEU A 127 -5.10 6.45 -3.35
N GLU A 128 -4.05 6.00 -4.04
CA GLU A 128 -3.16 6.87 -4.80
C GLU A 128 -3.94 7.64 -5.88
N GLU A 129 -4.77 6.93 -6.66
CA GLU A 129 -5.59 7.52 -7.73
C GLU A 129 -6.57 8.55 -7.19
N ALA A 130 -7.27 8.24 -6.08
CA ALA A 130 -8.17 9.16 -5.42
C ALA A 130 -7.44 10.41 -4.90
N LEU A 131 -6.26 10.22 -4.29
CA LEU A 131 -5.44 11.32 -3.80
C LEU A 131 -4.91 12.19 -4.94
N HIS A 132 -4.47 11.58 -6.04
CA HIS A 132 -4.01 12.29 -7.23
C HIS A 132 -5.15 13.12 -7.85
N GLY A 133 -6.34 12.54 -7.99
CA GLY A 133 -7.54 13.26 -8.43
C GLY A 133 -7.88 14.43 -7.52
N TYR A 134 -7.85 14.19 -6.20
CA TYR A 134 -8.05 15.23 -5.19
C TYR A 134 -7.02 16.35 -5.30
N VAL A 135 -5.74 16.06 -5.49
CA VAL A 135 -4.68 17.09 -5.56
C VAL A 135 -4.82 17.94 -6.82
N LEU A 136 -5.26 17.37 -7.95
CA LEU A 136 -5.38 18.07 -9.24
C LEU A 136 -6.67 18.86 -9.48
N THR A 137 -7.66 18.79 -8.58
CA THR A 137 -8.94 19.50 -8.73
C THR A 137 -8.85 21.06 -8.65
N ASP A 138 -7.82 21.66 -8.04
CA ASP A 138 -7.71 23.12 -7.80
C ASP A 138 -6.95 23.88 -8.87
N GLY A 139 -7.19 25.20 -8.88
CA GLY A 139 -6.43 26.15 -9.68
C GLY A 139 -5.02 26.47 -9.14
N LYS A 140 -4.67 26.06 -7.91
CA LYS A 140 -3.37 26.33 -7.28
C LYS A 140 -2.73 25.04 -6.74
N LEU A 141 -1.52 24.74 -7.21
CA LEU A 141 -0.73 23.58 -6.81
C LEU A 141 0.68 24.01 -6.48
N HIS A 142 1.22 23.52 -5.36
CA HIS A 142 2.65 23.62 -5.06
C HIS A 142 3.32 22.33 -5.53
N ALA A 143 4.36 22.47 -6.35
CA ALA A 143 5.10 21.34 -6.88
C ALA A 143 6.60 21.54 -6.65
N ASP A 144 7.27 20.48 -6.20
CA ASP A 144 8.74 20.42 -6.11
C ASP A 144 9.27 19.39 -7.10
N ASP A 145 10.33 19.77 -7.83
CA ASP A 145 11.03 18.90 -8.79
C ASP A 145 12.40 18.50 -8.23
N THR A 146 12.46 17.27 -7.72
CA THR A 146 13.69 16.71 -7.17
C THR A 146 14.34 15.76 -8.19
N PRO A 147 15.51 16.09 -8.77
CA PRO A 147 16.25 15.18 -9.63
C PRO A 147 16.92 14.05 -8.83
N VAL A 148 16.82 12.82 -9.33
CA VAL A 148 17.38 11.62 -8.68
C VAL A 148 18.16 10.79 -9.69
N PRO A 149 19.38 10.32 -9.39
CA PRO A 149 20.12 9.42 -10.28
C PRO A 149 19.46 8.03 -10.30
N VAL A 150 19.10 7.54 -11.49
CA VAL A 150 18.48 6.24 -11.71
C VAL A 150 19.39 5.38 -12.58
N LEU A 151 19.59 4.12 -12.20
CA LEU A 151 20.39 3.17 -12.98
C LEU A 151 19.65 2.79 -14.27
N LEU A 152 20.34 2.86 -15.40
CA LEU A 152 19.88 2.27 -16.66
C LEU A 152 20.29 0.79 -16.70
N PRO A 153 19.34 -0.16 -16.78
CA PRO A 153 19.67 -1.57 -16.89
C PRO A 153 20.57 -1.83 -18.11
N GLY A 154 21.62 -2.63 -17.93
CA GLY A 154 22.52 -3.07 -19.01
C GLY A 154 23.74 -2.17 -19.29
N ASN A 155 23.67 -0.87 -19.01
CA ASN A 155 24.72 0.07 -19.47
C ASN A 155 25.69 0.55 -18.39
N LYS A 156 25.54 0.11 -17.13
CA LYS A 156 26.30 0.61 -15.95
C LYS A 156 26.34 2.15 -15.82
N LYS A 157 25.43 2.86 -16.50
CA LYS A 157 25.31 4.32 -16.53
C LYS A 157 24.07 4.74 -15.74
N THR A 158 24.15 5.90 -15.11
CA THR A 158 23.03 6.56 -14.45
C THR A 158 22.39 7.57 -15.39
N LYS A 159 21.06 7.66 -15.39
CA LYS A 159 20.29 8.75 -16.00
C LYS A 159 19.65 9.57 -14.89
N THR A 160 19.51 10.87 -15.09
CA THR A 160 18.71 11.72 -14.20
C THR A 160 17.23 11.37 -14.37
N GLY A 161 16.66 10.73 -13.35
CA GLY A 161 15.22 10.68 -13.12
C GLY A 161 14.75 11.93 -12.37
N ARG A 162 13.44 12.13 -12.31
CA ARG A 162 12.81 13.24 -11.58
C ARG A 162 11.68 12.71 -10.72
N LEU A 163 11.56 13.27 -9.52
CA LEU A 163 10.46 13.04 -8.60
C LEU A 163 9.70 14.35 -8.47
N TRP A 164 8.39 14.31 -8.73
CA TRP A 164 7.51 15.45 -8.53
C TRP A 164 6.65 15.22 -7.30
N THR A 165 6.81 16.09 -6.31
CA THR A 165 5.91 16.11 -5.15
C THR A 165 4.91 17.24 -5.36
N CYS A 166 3.63 16.90 -5.32
CA CYS A 166 2.54 17.83 -5.58
C CYS A 166 1.68 17.91 -4.33
N VAL A 167 1.49 19.12 -3.82
CA VAL A 167 0.71 19.39 -2.63
C VAL A 167 -0.34 20.44 -2.95
N ARG A 168 -1.59 20.12 -2.63
CA ARG A 168 -2.65 21.12 -2.55
C ARG A 168 -2.49 21.85 -1.22
N ASP A 169 -2.25 23.15 -1.33
CA ASP A 169 -2.24 24.05 -0.18
C ASP A 169 -2.72 25.42 -0.63
N ASP A 170 -3.91 25.80 -0.16
CA ASP A 170 -4.54 27.07 -0.49
C ASP A 170 -3.75 28.26 0.08
N ARG A 171 -2.91 28.04 1.10
CA ARG A 171 -2.10 29.08 1.72
C ARG A 171 -1.05 29.64 0.77
N ASN A 172 -0.64 30.88 1.02
CA ASN A 172 0.45 31.50 0.29
C ASN A 172 1.78 30.77 0.56
N ALA A 173 2.67 30.76 -0.43
CA ALA A 173 4.01 30.20 -0.27
C ALA A 173 4.72 30.87 0.93
N GLY A 174 5.35 30.06 1.79
CA GLY A 174 6.04 30.55 3.00
C GLY A 174 5.14 30.84 4.20
N SER A 175 3.85 30.46 4.18
CA SER A 175 2.98 30.65 5.34
C SER A 175 3.41 29.79 6.55
N THR A 176 3.36 30.38 7.75
CA THR A 176 3.72 29.73 9.04
C THR A 176 2.50 29.22 9.81
N LEU A 177 1.30 29.39 9.27
CA LEU A 177 0.06 28.93 9.91
C LEU A 177 0.04 27.40 9.98
N ALA A 178 -0.33 26.85 11.13
CA ALA A 178 -0.41 25.41 11.33
C ALA A 178 -1.46 24.77 10.40
N ASP A 179 -1.09 23.64 9.80
CA ASP A 179 -1.90 22.95 8.81
C ASP A 179 -2.91 22.01 9.49
N ARG A 180 -4.21 22.26 9.31
CA ARG A 180 -5.28 21.35 9.79
C ARG A 180 -5.66 20.27 8.76
N ARG A 181 -5.18 20.35 7.52
CA ARG A 181 -5.60 19.46 6.40
C ARG A 181 -4.44 19.12 5.47
N ARG A 182 -3.34 18.59 6.00
CA ARG A 182 -2.23 18.15 5.17
C ARG A 182 -2.54 16.78 4.55
N CYS A 183 -2.82 16.75 3.24
CA CYS A 183 -2.85 15.53 2.45
C CYS A 183 -1.97 15.75 1.21
N GLY A 184 -0.75 15.20 1.23
CA GLY A 184 0.21 15.31 0.13
C GLY A 184 0.30 14.02 -0.66
N SER A 185 0.31 14.12 -2.00
CA SER A 185 0.64 13.00 -2.89
C SER A 185 2.10 13.09 -3.34
N LEU A 186 2.87 12.03 -3.09
CA LEU A 186 4.11 11.80 -3.84
C LEU A 186 3.76 11.03 -5.11
N THR A 187 3.81 11.68 -6.27
CA THR A 187 3.60 11.01 -7.55
C THR A 187 4.98 10.72 -8.15
N ALA A 188 5.55 9.54 -7.89
CA ALA A 188 6.84 9.15 -8.44
C ALA A 188 6.66 8.57 -9.86
N ARG A 189 6.63 9.43 -10.89
CA ARG A 189 6.65 8.98 -12.28
C ARG A 189 8.09 8.88 -12.79
N THR A 190 8.71 7.71 -12.69
CA THR A 190 9.89 7.41 -13.51
C THR A 190 9.44 7.31 -14.96
N GLU A 191 9.80 8.29 -15.77
CA GLU A 191 9.62 8.24 -17.22
C GLU A 191 10.56 7.15 -17.80
N LYS A 192 10.12 5.89 -17.74
CA LYS A 192 10.70 4.80 -18.53
C LYS A 192 10.34 5.09 -19.97
N ALA A 193 11.35 5.41 -20.77
CA ALA A 193 11.22 5.51 -22.20
C ALA A 193 10.62 4.20 -22.77
N SER A 194 9.48 4.35 -23.45
CA SER A 194 8.95 3.49 -24.51
C SER A 194 8.64 2.02 -24.19
N ILE A 195 7.40 1.74 -23.76
CA ILE A 195 6.62 0.62 -24.30
C ILE A 195 5.23 1.17 -24.67
N ARG A 196 4.91 1.11 -25.96
CA ARG A 196 3.65 1.58 -26.55
C ARG A 196 2.45 0.84 -25.93
N ARG A 197 1.59 1.56 -25.20
CA ARG A 197 0.15 1.27 -25.12
C ARG A 197 -0.62 2.60 -25.17
N PRO A 198 -1.73 2.65 -25.93
CA PRO A 198 -2.44 3.90 -26.18
C PRO A 198 -3.26 4.26 -24.93
N ILE A 199 -2.86 5.33 -24.25
CA ILE A 199 -3.71 5.95 -23.23
C ILE A 199 -4.64 6.91 -23.96
N LEU A 200 -5.94 6.63 -23.83
CA LEU A 200 -7.05 7.40 -24.36
C LEU A 200 -7.00 8.86 -23.88
N ARG A 201 -7.54 9.70 -24.76
CA ARG A 201 -7.61 11.17 -24.75
C ARG A 201 -8.00 11.79 -23.41
N GLY A 202 -7.35 12.91 -23.08
CA GLY A 202 -7.88 13.92 -22.17
C GLY A 202 -6.80 14.73 -21.46
N SER A 203 -6.56 15.95 -21.95
CA SER A 203 -5.82 17.04 -21.29
C SER A 203 -4.29 16.95 -21.28
N VAL A 204 -3.68 17.47 -22.35
CA VAL A 204 -2.27 17.91 -22.34
C VAL A 204 -2.21 19.27 -21.62
N VAL A 205 -1.67 19.31 -20.41
CA VAL A 205 -1.28 20.57 -19.76
C VAL A 205 0.10 20.94 -20.29
N TYR A 206 0.17 21.89 -21.22
CA TYR A 206 1.43 22.51 -21.64
C TYR A 206 1.91 23.45 -20.54
N CYS A 207 2.98 23.09 -19.83
CA CYS A 207 3.70 24.04 -18.98
C CYS A 207 4.61 24.88 -19.90
N ARG A 208 4.14 26.07 -20.31
CA ARG A 208 4.94 27.02 -21.10
C ARG A 208 5.95 27.67 -20.16
N ARG A 209 7.24 27.55 -20.50
CA ARG A 209 8.33 28.28 -19.85
C ARG A 209 8.07 29.78 -20.00
N MET A 210 7.78 30.47 -18.89
CA MET A 210 7.75 31.93 -18.85
C MET A 210 9.18 32.43 -19.04
N HIS A 211 9.47 33.05 -20.19
CA HIS A 211 10.61 33.94 -20.32
C HIS A 211 10.23 35.26 -19.66
N THR A 212 11.00 35.67 -18.65
CA THR A 212 10.93 37.02 -18.09
C THR A 212 11.47 38.02 -19.14
N PRO A 213 10.74 39.10 -19.48
CA PRO A 213 11.32 40.20 -20.23
C PRO A 213 12.33 40.91 -19.33
N GLY A 214 13.61 40.81 -19.67
CA GLY A 214 14.67 41.59 -19.06
C GLY A 214 14.45 43.07 -19.33
N SER A 215 14.50 43.83 -18.25
CA SER A 215 14.39 45.28 -18.11
C SER A 215 15.24 46.07 -19.11
N THR A 216 14.60 47.06 -19.73
CA THR A 216 15.23 48.22 -20.36
C THR A 216 16.07 48.96 -19.33
N SER A 217 17.39 49.03 -19.53
CA SER A 217 18.27 49.92 -18.79
C SER A 217 18.11 51.35 -19.31
N CYS A 218 17.52 52.22 -18.49
CA CYS A 218 17.68 53.67 -18.63
C CYS A 218 19.00 54.07 -17.97
N THR A 219 19.99 54.49 -18.75
CA THR A 219 21.08 55.32 -18.24
C THR A 219 21.12 56.59 -19.08
N GLY A 220 20.75 57.69 -18.43
CA GLY A 220 20.75 59.02 -19.00
C GLY A 220 22.16 59.57 -19.24
N MET A 221 22.23 60.41 -20.25
CA MET A 221 23.34 61.33 -20.53
C MET A 221 23.46 62.37 -19.41
N ALA A 222 24.69 62.64 -18.95
CA ALA A 222 25.09 63.92 -18.39
C ALA A 222 26.63 64.01 -18.41
N GLY A 223 27.16 65.07 -19.04
CA GLY A 223 28.54 65.56 -18.87
C GLY A 223 29.56 65.04 -19.87
#